data_AF-A0A1M5SB95-F1
#
_entry.id   AF-A0A1M5SB95-F1
#
_cell.length_a   1.000
_cell.length_b   1.000
_cell.length_c   1.000
_cell.angle_alpha   90.00
_cell.angle_beta   90.00
_cell.angle_gamma   90.00
#
_symmetry.space_group_name_H-M   'P 1'
#
loop_
_entity.id
_entity.type
_entity.pdbx_description
1 polymer ?
#
loop_
_entity_poly.entity_id
_entity_poly.type
_entity_poly.pdbx_seq_one_letter_code
_entity_poly.pdbx_strand_id
1 'polypeptide(L)' 'MKMTYDDYLGQAKILAKAGHNRSDVLKALRTLYLLNDGDLNPKDELGVLIADIENGKHSKMFQTL' A
#
# COMPACT_ATOMS: atom_id res chain seq x y z
N MET A 1 5.22 15.87 -7.91
CA MET A 1 4.43 15.94 -6.65
C MET A 1 4.70 14.63 -5.91
N LYS A 2 5.19 14.65 -4.66
CA LYS A 2 5.42 13.42 -3.90
C LYS A 2 4.07 12.89 -3.41
N MET A 3 3.75 11.62 -3.66
CA MET A 3 2.54 11.00 -3.16
C MET A 3 2.59 10.87 -1.63
N THR A 4 1.45 11.10 -0.97
CA THR A 4 1.28 10.96 0.47
C THR A 4 0.80 9.55 0.84
N TYR A 5 0.82 9.24 2.14
CA TYR A 5 0.23 7.99 2.66
C TYR A 5 -1.21 7.77 2.21
N ASP A 6 -2.04 8.81 2.28
CA ASP A 6 -3.45 8.71 1.92
C ASP A 6 -3.65 8.46 0.42
N ASP A 7 -2.76 8.99 -0.42
CA ASP A 7 -2.77 8.72 -1.87
C ASP A 7 -2.48 7.24 -2.13
N TYR A 8 -1.44 6.68 -1.48
CA TYR A 8 -1.11 5.26 -1.61
C TYR A 8 -2.21 4.36 -1.03
N LEU A 9 -2.77 4.73 0.12
CA LEU A 9 -3.88 4.00 0.74
C LEU A 9 -5.13 4.02 -0.14
N GLY A 10 -5.40 5.15 -0.81
CA GLY A 10 -6.48 5.27 -1.80
C GLY A 10 -6.32 4.27 -2.94
N GLN A 11 -5.12 4.16 -3.50
CA GLN A 11 -4.82 3.18 -4.56
C GLN A 11 -4.94 1.74 -4.07
N ALA A 12 -4.43 1.43 -2.88
CA ALA A 12 -4.56 0.11 -2.26
C ALA A 12 -6.03 -0.29 -2.05
N LYS A 13 -6.88 0.66 -1.62
CA LYS A 13 -8.33 0.46 -1.46
C LYS A 13 -9.03 0.18 -2.80
N ILE A 14 -8.62 0.84 -3.87
CA ILE A 14 -9.19 0.60 -5.21
C ILE A 14 -8.86 -0.83 -5.65
N LEU A 15 -7.61 -1.27 -5.48
CA LEU A 15 -7.21 -2.64 -5.82
C LEU A 15 -7.97 -3.67 -4.98
N ALA A 16 -8.09 -3.45 -3.67
CA ALA A 16 -8.85 -4.34 -2.80
C ALA A 16 -10.34 -4.41 -3.19
N LYS A 17 -10.97 -3.28 -3.53
CA LYS A 17 -12.35 -3.22 -4.03
C LYS A 17 -12.52 -3.92 -5.39
N ALA A 18 -11.47 -3.95 -6.21
CA ALA A 18 -11.47 -4.69 -7.47
C ALA A 18 -11.32 -6.21 -7.29
N GLY A 19 -11.25 -6.70 -6.04
CA GLY A 19 -11.15 -8.12 -5.72
C GLY A 19 -9.71 -8.63 -5.56
N HIS A 20 -8.70 -7.76 -5.60
CA HIS A 20 -7.33 -8.18 -5.33
C HIS A 20 -7.16 -8.52 -3.85
N ASN A 21 -6.57 -9.69 -3.59
CA ASN A 21 -6.26 -10.10 -2.24
C ASN A 21 -5.10 -9.28 -1.66
N ARG A 22 -4.90 -9.38 -0.34
CA ARG A 22 -3.84 -8.69 0.39
C ARG A 22 -2.44 -8.92 -0.19
N SER A 23 -2.13 -10.13 -0.64
CA SER A 23 -0.83 -10.48 -1.21
C SER A 23 -0.57 -9.74 -2.52
N ASP A 24 -1.58 -9.65 -3.38
CA ASP A 24 -1.47 -8.96 -4.67
C ASP A 24 -1.31 -7.45 -4.50
N VAL A 25 -2.05 -6.85 -3.56
CA VAL A 25 -1.90 -5.44 -3.22
C VAL A 25 -0.50 -5.16 -2.66
N LEU A 26 0.00 -6.00 -1.76
CA LEU A 26 1.37 -5.87 -1.22
C LEU A 26 2.44 -5.99 -2.30
N LYS A 27 2.28 -6.92 -3.26
CA LYS A 27 3.21 -7.05 -4.39
C LYS A 27 3.25 -5.76 -5.21
N ALA A 28 2.09 -5.21 -5.57
CA ALA A 28 2.02 -3.96 -6.33
C ALA A 28 2.70 -2.78 -5.60
N LEU A 29 2.43 -2.62 -4.30
CA LEU A 29 3.05 -1.57 -3.48
C LEU A 29 4.56 -1.74 -3.34
N ARG A 30 5.05 -2.97 -3.16
CA ARG A 30 6.50 -3.26 -3.10
C ARG A 30 7.19 -3.03 -4.44
N THR A 31 6.55 -3.37 -5.56
CA THR A 31 7.07 -3.04 -6.89
C THR A 31 7.20 -1.52 -7.06
N LEU A 32 6.17 -0.77 -6.66
CA LEU A 32 6.21 0.70 -6.68
C LEU A 32 7.30 1.26 -5.77
N TYR A 33 7.50 0.66 -4.59
CA TYR A 33 8.55 1.03 -3.65
C TYR A 33 9.94 0.84 -4.25
N LEU A 34 10.20 -0.29 -4.92
CA LEU A 34 11.47 -0.55 -5.61
C LEU A 34 11.72 0.39 -6.79
N LEU A 35 10.67 0.71 -7.56
CA LEU A 35 10.77 1.64 -8.70
C LEU A 35 11.04 3.09 -8.28
N ASN A 36 10.66 3.45 -7.05
CA ASN A 36 10.89 4.77 -6.49
C ASN A 36 12.16 4.84 -5.61
N ASP A 37 13.13 3.93 -5.81
CA ASP A 37 14.37 3.79 -5.03
C ASP A 37 14.17 3.63 -3.51
N GLY A 38 13.03 3.09 -3.07
CA GLY A 38 12.74 2.85 -1.66
C GLY A 38 12.67 4.14 -0.84
N ASP A 39 11.85 5.09 -1.29
CA ASP A 39 11.50 6.36 -0.62
C ASP A 39 12.68 7.02 0.15
N LEU A 40 13.71 7.47 -0.59
CA LEU A 40 14.99 7.98 -0.10
C LEU A 40 14.97 9.24 0.82
N ASN A 41 13.85 9.63 1.47
CA ASN A 41 13.80 10.72 2.47
C ASN A 41 12.40 10.95 3.15
N PRO A 42 12.33 11.70 4.28
CA PRO A 42 12.25 11.27 5.69
C PRO A 42 10.85 10.90 6.22
N LYS A 43 9.87 10.70 5.36
CA LYS A 43 8.64 9.99 5.73
C LYS A 43 8.41 9.00 4.63
N ASP A 44 8.88 7.79 4.85
CA ASP A 44 8.67 6.64 3.98
C ASP A 44 7.19 6.26 4.01
N GLU A 45 6.33 7.08 3.41
CA GLU A 45 4.88 6.94 3.51
C GLU A 45 4.42 5.63 2.83
N LEU A 46 5.10 5.22 1.76
CA LEU A 46 4.82 3.98 1.06
C LEU A 46 5.26 2.76 1.87
N GLY A 47 6.46 2.77 2.44
CA GLY A 47 6.94 1.71 3.33
C GLY A 47 6.12 1.61 4.61
N VAL A 48 5.68 2.74 5.19
CA VAL A 48 4.75 2.77 6.32
C VAL A 48 3.40 2.12 5.94
N LEU A 49 2.87 2.42 4.76
CA LEU A 49 1.64 1.76 4.30
C LEU A 49 1.83 0.25 4.11
N ILE A 50 2.94 -0.18 3.49
CA ILE A 50 3.28 -1.60 3.32
C ILE A 50 3.32 -2.29 4.69
N ALA A 51 4.03 -1.72 5.66
CA ALA A 51 4.12 -2.23 7.02
C ALA A 51 2.75 -2.26 7.73
N ASP A 52 1.93 -1.23 7.57
CA ASP A 52 0.57 -1.19 8.14
C ASP A 52 -0.33 -2.29 7.57
N ILE A 53 -0.25 -2.56 6.26
CA ILE A 53 -0.98 -3.64 5.61
C ILE A 53 -0.43 -5.01 6.07
N GLU A 54 0.88 -5.16 6.23
CA GLU A 54 1.55 -6.37 6.75
C GLU A 54 1.24 -6.67 8.22
N ASN A 55 1.03 -5.64 9.02
CA ASN A 55 0.64 -5.77 10.43
C ASN A 55 -0.88 -5.83 10.64
N GLY A 56 -1.68 -5.80 9.56
CA GLY A 56 -3.11 -6.02 9.62
C GLY A 56 -3.95 -4.84 10.12
N LYS A 57 -3.37 -3.65 10.26
CA LYS A 57 -4.07 -2.37 10.57
C LYS A 57 -5.21 -2.09 9.58
N HIS A 58 -5.05 -2.66 8.39
CA HIS A 58 -5.82 -2.46 7.17
C HIS A 58 -6.61 -3.71 6.73
N SER A 59 -6.71 -4.71 7.61
CA SER A 59 -7.36 -6.01 7.37
C SER A 59 -8.79 -5.91 6.84
N LYS A 60 -9.58 -4.95 7.34
CA LYS A 60 -10.97 -4.71 6.91
C LYS A 60 -11.12 -4.41 5.42
N MET A 61 -10.08 -3.91 4.75
CA MET A 61 -10.13 -3.61 3.32
C MET A 61 -10.11 -4.86 2.45
N PHE A 62 -9.60 -5.97 2.99
CA PHE A 62 -9.47 -7.26 2.30
C PHE A 62 -10.51 -8.28 2.75
N GLN A 63 -11.38 -7.91 3.69
CA GLN A 63 -12.53 -8.72 4.07
C GLN A 63 -13.66 -8.39 3.10
N THR A 64 -13.77 -9.19 2.05
CA THR A 64 -14.95 -9.18 1.19
C THR A 64 -16.15 -9.64 2.03
N LEU A 65 -17.24 -8.87 1.99
CA LEU A 65 -18.54 -9.22 2.58
C LEU A 65 -19.05 -10.57 2.06
#